data_AF-A0A661QXP9-F1
#
_entry.id   AF-A0A661QXP9-F1
#
_cell.length_a   1.000
_cell.length_b   1.000
_cell.length_c   1.000
_cell.angle_alpha   90.00
_cell.angle_beta   90.00
_cell.angle_gamma   90.00
#
_symmetry.space_group_name_H-M   'P 1'
#
loop_
_entity.id
_entity.type
_entity.pdbx_description
1 polymer ?
#
loop_
_entity_poly.entity_id
_entity_poly.type
_entity_poly.pdbx_seq_one_letter_code
_entity_poly.pdbx_strand_id
1 'polypeptide(L)' 'MASPRRGGRKERKNVPEGIVHIQSTFNNTIITITDKQGNAISWSSAGTQGFKGSRKGTPFAAQVAAENA' A
#
# COMPACT_ATOMS: atom_id res chain seq x y z
N MET A 1 21.79 -16.50 -18.20
CA MET A 1 20.37 -16.45 -17.75
C MET A 1 20.37 -16.27 -16.24
N ALA A 2 19.89 -15.13 -15.72
CA ALA A 2 19.89 -14.86 -14.29
C ALA A 2 18.78 -15.68 -13.59
N SER A 3 19.13 -16.48 -12.58
CA SER A 3 18.18 -17.26 -11.78
C SER A 3 17.16 -16.36 -11.09
N PRO A 4 15.87 -16.73 -11.07
CA PRO A 4 14.86 -15.96 -10.35
C PRO A 4 15.18 -16.00 -8.85
N ARG A 5 15.40 -14.84 -8.25
CA ARG A 5 15.51 -14.69 -6.80
C ARG A 5 14.17 -15.15 -6.20
N ARG A 6 14.15 -16.33 -5.57
CA ARG A 6 13.01 -16.78 -4.76
C ARG A 6 12.84 -15.76 -3.63
N GLY A 7 11.89 -14.84 -3.80
CA GLY A 7 11.51 -13.90 -2.76
C GLY A 7 11.19 -14.69 -1.50
N GLY A 8 11.90 -14.38 -0.41
CA GLY A 8 11.70 -15.03 0.88
C GLY A 8 10.22 -15.03 1.22
N ARG A 9 9.74 -16.17 1.71
CA ARG A 9 8.36 -16.34 2.19
C ARG A 9 8.07 -15.19 3.15
N LYS A 10 7.18 -14.26 2.78
CA LYS A 10 6.71 -13.20 3.68
C LYS A 10 6.21 -13.91 4.94
N GLU A 11 6.98 -13.80 6.02
CA GLU A 11 6.51 -14.24 7.32
C GLU A 11 5.24 -13.47 7.60
N ARG A 12 4.13 -14.19 7.74
CA ARG A 12 2.86 -13.62 8.17
C ARG A 12 3.03 -13.27 9.64
N LYS A 13 3.70 -12.15 9.93
CA LYS A 13 3.66 -11.55 11.26
C LYS A 13 2.22 -11.11 11.48
N ASN A 14 1.52 -11.86 12.34
CA ASN A 14 0.15 -11.53 12.70
C ASN A 14 0.24 -10.38 13.70
N VAL A 15 0.21 -9.15 13.19
CA VAL A 15 0.27 -7.93 14.00
C VAL A 15 -1.18 -7.56 14.35
N PRO A 16 -1.64 -7.73 15.60
CA PRO A 16 -3.03 -7.47 15.98
C PRO A 16 -3.36 -5.97 16.03
N GLU A 17 -2.35 -5.12 16.24
CA GLU A 17 -2.50 -3.67 16.33
C GLU A 17 -1.40 -2.99 15.50
N GLY A 18 -1.80 -2.17 14.55
CA GLY A 18 -0.89 -1.44 13.66
C GLY A 18 -1.25 0.04 13.53
N ILE A 19 -0.40 0.77 12.82
CA ILE A 19 -0.58 2.18 12.50
C ILE A 19 -0.79 2.30 10.99
N VAL A 20 -1.86 2.98 10.59
CA VAL A 20 -2.15 3.29 9.19
C VAL A 20 -1.67 4.70 8.88
N HIS A 21 -0.73 4.81 7.95
CA HIS A 21 -0.24 6.07 7.42
C HIS A 21 -0.94 6.38 6.10
N ILE A 22 -1.68 7.49 6.06
CA ILE A 22 -2.38 7.96 4.87
C ILE A 22 -1.69 9.23 4.36
N GLN A 23 -1.04 9.12 3.22
CA GLN A 23 -0.49 10.26 2.51
C GLN A 23 -1.46 10.66 1.39
N SER A 24 -2.27 11.68 1.66
CA SER A 24 -3.21 12.25 0.69
C SER A 24 -2.60 13.51 0.06
N THR A 25 -2.38 13.47 -1.25
CA THR A 25 -1.95 14.62 -2.06
C THR A 25 -2.96 14.85 -3.17
N PHE A 26 -2.96 16.05 -3.78
CA PHE A 26 -3.86 16.37 -4.89
C PHE A 26 -3.76 15.40 -6.09
N ASN A 27 -2.63 14.70 -6.23
CA ASN A 27 -2.35 13.84 -7.38
C ASN A 27 -2.30 12.34 -7.06
N ASN A 28 -2.35 11.96 -5.78
CA ASN A 28 -2.26 10.56 -5.35
C ASN A 28 -2.64 10.38 -3.86
N THR A 29 -3.22 9.24 -3.55
CA THR A 29 -3.38 8.74 -2.18
C THR A 29 -2.54 7.48 -2.01
N ILE A 30 -1.67 7.47 -1.01
CA ILE A 30 -0.84 6.33 -0.63
C ILE A 30 -1.23 5.92 0.79
N ILE A 31 -1.50 4.64 0.98
CA ILE A 31 -1.92 4.06 2.26
C ILE A 31 -0.89 3.00 2.61
N THR A 32 -0.28 3.14 3.77
CA THR A 32 0.75 2.22 4.26
C THR A 32 0.34 1.73 5.64
N ILE A 33 0.24 0.43 5.80
CA ILE A 33 -0.05 -0.23 7.07
C ILE A 33 1.29 -0.69 7.66
N THR A 34 1.57 -0.21 8.86
CA THR A 34 2.79 -0.51 9.60
C THR A 34 2.47 -1.14 10.94
N ASP A 35 3.42 -1.91 11.47
CA ASP A 35 3.44 -2.29 12.88
C ASP A 35 3.82 -1.09 13.76
N LYS A 36 3.59 -1.15 15.07
CA LYS A 36 4.01 -0.13 16.04
C LYS A 36 5.52 0.14 16.03
N GLN A 37 6.29 -0.81 15.50
CA GLN A 37 7.75 -0.68 15.32
C GLN A 37 8.16 0.04 14.02
N GLY A 38 7.19 0.46 13.19
CA GLY A 38 7.44 1.12 11.91
C GLY A 38 7.72 0.18 10.73
N ASN A 39 7.55 -1.13 10.92
CA ASN A 39 7.72 -2.12 9.85
C ASN A 39 6.50 -2.10 8.93
N ALA A 40 6.68 -1.79 7.64
CA ALA A 40 5.60 -1.81 6.65
C ALA A 40 5.17 -3.25 6.33
N ILE A 41 3.91 -3.57 6.66
CA ILE A 41 3.30 -4.88 6.42
C ILE A 41 2.76 -4.92 4.99
N SER A 42 2.01 -3.88 4.64
CA SER A 42 1.34 -3.71 3.36
C SER A 42 1.24 -2.25 3.00
N TRP A 43 1.19 -1.97 1.70
CA TRP A 43 0.98 -0.63 1.17
C TRP A 43 0.25 -0.72 -0.16
N SER A 44 -0.57 0.27 -0.42
CA SER A 44 -1.34 0.41 -1.63
C SER A 44 -1.47 1.88 -1.98
N SER A 45 -1.62 2.18 -3.26
CA SER A 45 -1.83 3.54 -3.73
C SER A 45 -2.82 3.54 -4.88
N ALA A 46 -3.43 4.70 -5.14
CA ALA A 46 -4.31 4.86 -6.29
C ALA A 46 -3.59 4.49 -7.61
N GLY A 47 -2.29 4.78 -7.74
CA GLY A 47 -1.49 4.35 -8.89
C GLY A 47 -1.31 2.83 -8.99
N THR A 48 -1.12 2.14 -7.86
CA THR A 48 -0.96 0.68 -7.80
C THR A 48 -2.24 -0.04 -8.23
N GLN A 49 -3.41 0.56 -7.96
CA GLN A 49 -4.72 0.04 -8.36
C GLN A 49 -5.09 0.31 -9.83
N GLY A 50 -4.14 0.82 -10.63
CA GLY A 50 -4.34 1.04 -12.07
C GLY A 50 -5.01 2.37 -12.43
N PHE A 51 -5.28 3.25 -11.45
CA PHE A 51 -5.73 4.61 -11.77
C PHE A 51 -4.57 5.42 -12.36
N LYS A 52 -4.83 6.09 -13.48
CA LYS A 52 -3.83 6.89 -14.22
C LYS A 52 -4.26 8.36 -14.30
N GLY A 53 -3.27 9.25 -14.44
CA GLY A 53 -3.50 10.69 -14.59
C GLY A 53 -4.27 11.31 -13.42
N SER A 54 -5.21 12.21 -13.75
CA SER A 54 -6.07 12.92 -12.79
C SER A 54 -6.98 12.02 -11.95
N ARG A 55 -7.24 10.77 -12.40
CA ARG A 55 -8.09 9.83 -11.66
C ARG A 55 -7.46 9.36 -10.34
N LYS A 56 -6.14 9.49 -10.19
CA LYS A 56 -5.40 9.07 -8.98
C LYS A 56 -5.72 9.92 -7.73
N GLY A 57 -6.12 11.18 -7.90
CA GLY A 57 -6.49 12.08 -6.80
C GLY A 57 -7.96 12.01 -6.42
N THR A 58 -8.75 11.14 -7.06
CA THR A 58 -10.19 11.05 -6.79
C THR A 58 -10.46 10.29 -5.49
N PRO A 59 -11.54 10.66 -4.75
CA PRO A 59 -11.90 9.96 -3.51
C PRO A 59 -12.22 8.48 -3.75
N PHE A 60 -12.75 8.13 -4.94
CA PHE A 60 -13.00 6.74 -5.33
C PHE A 60 -11.71 5.94 -5.44
N ALA A 61 -10.67 6.49 -6.07
CA ALA A 61 -9.39 5.81 -6.17
C ALA A 61 -8.71 5.64 -4.79
N ALA A 62 -8.92 6.60 -3.88
CA ALA A 62 -8.45 6.49 -2.51
C ALA A 62 -9.14 5.36 -1.73
N GLN A 63 -10.46 5.21 -1.91
CA GLN A 63 -11.22 4.13 -1.30
C GLN A 63 -10.73 2.76 -1.79
N VAL A 64 -10.60 2.58 -3.10
CA VAL A 64 -10.11 1.32 -3.69
C VAL A 64 -8.67 1.03 -3.25
N ALA A 65 -7.84 2.06 -3.10
CA ALA A 65 -6.50 1.89 -2.55
C ALA A 65 -6.53 1.43 -1.09
N ALA A 66 -7.50 1.90 -0.29
CA ALA A 66 -7.65 1.55 1.12
C ALA A 66 -8.16 0.12 1.32
N GLU A 67 -9.10 -0.33 0.50
CA GLU A 67 -9.63 -1.70 0.55
C GLU A 67 -8.57 -2.76 0.22
N ASN A 68 -7.58 -2.40 -0.59
CA ASN A 68 -6.48 -3.28 -1.00
C ASN A 68 -5.20 -3.13 -0.17
N ALA A 69 -5.12 -2.14 0.73
CA ALA A 69 -3.97 -1.91 1.60
C ALA A 69 -3.97 -2.90 2.76
#